data_AF-A0A353HTZ4-F1
#
_entry.id   AF-A0A353HTZ4-F1
#
_cell.length_a   1.000
_cell.length_b   1.000
_cell.length_c   1.000
_cell.angle_alpha   90.00
_cell.angle_beta   90.00
_cell.angle_gamma   90.00
#
_symmetry.space_group_name_H-M   'P 1'
#
loop_
_entity.id
_entity.type
_entity.pdbx_description
1 polymer ?
#
loop_
_entity_poly.entity_id
_entity_poly.type
_entity_poly.pdbx_seq_one_letter_code
_entity_poly.pdbx_strand_id
1 'polypeptide(L)'
;MNVDAGFDTGFSFFYTASQAGFVNVYDGLNGSGNLLASLSLAANIGNCVGDPNGAFCTFSPFGVTFAGIARSVDFGGAAGFIGFDNITLGSAEPGTPGEVPEPATLALAGLGLAGMGAARRKMRK
;
A
#
# COMPACT_ATOMS: atom_id res chain seq x y z
N MET A 1 1.25 7.39 13.40
CA MET A 1 -0.09 7.21 12.78
C MET A 1 -0.95 6.35 13.71
N ASN A 2 -2.21 6.72 13.93
CA ASN A 2 -3.16 5.95 14.74
C ASN A 2 -4.25 5.32 13.87
N VAL A 3 -4.72 4.14 14.27
CA VAL A 3 -5.82 3.39 13.65
C VAL A 3 -6.71 2.86 14.78
N ASP A 4 -7.75 3.61 15.14
CA ASP A 4 -8.59 3.30 16.32
C ASP A 4 -9.28 1.93 16.24
N ALA A 5 -9.69 1.53 15.03
CA ALA A 5 -10.29 0.21 14.76
C ALA A 5 -9.27 -0.93 14.89
N GLY A 6 -7.98 -0.61 14.82
CA GLY A 6 -6.88 -1.56 14.77
C GLY A 6 -6.75 -2.30 13.44
N PHE A 7 -5.65 -3.04 13.31
CA PHE A 7 -5.37 -3.97 12.21
C PHE A 7 -4.49 -5.11 12.70
N ASP A 8 -4.56 -6.26 12.05
CA ASP A 8 -3.78 -7.45 12.41
C ASP A 8 -2.97 -7.95 11.21
N THR A 9 -2.46 -9.18 11.27
CA THR A 9 -1.79 -9.91 10.18
C THR A 9 -0.44 -9.34 9.75
N GLY A 10 -0.36 -8.06 9.38
CA GLY A 10 0.86 -7.41 8.97
C GLY A 10 0.71 -5.92 8.68
N PHE A 11 1.85 -5.29 8.48
CA PHE A 11 1.99 -3.91 8.04
C PHE A 11 3.00 -3.84 6.91
N SER A 12 2.70 -3.07 5.87
CA SER A 12 3.61 -2.89 4.76
C SER A 12 3.44 -1.55 4.07
N PHE A 13 4.46 -1.16 3.31
CA PHE A 13 4.57 0.13 2.66
C PHE A 13 5.67 0.11 1.60
N PHE A 14 5.74 1.15 0.80
CA PHE A 14 6.93 1.50 0.04
C PHE A 14 7.67 2.65 0.74
N TYR A 15 9.01 2.65 0.66
CA TYR A 15 9.80 3.74 1.22
C TYR A 15 10.98 4.13 0.34
N THR A 16 11.39 5.39 0.48
CA THR A 16 12.63 5.95 -0.04
C THR A 16 13.29 6.79 1.04
N ALA A 17 14.58 6.60 1.30
CA ALA A 17 15.27 7.15 2.46
C ALA A 17 16.70 7.57 2.12
N SER A 18 17.10 8.78 2.52
CA SER A 18 18.49 9.25 2.45
C SER A 18 19.28 9.04 3.74
N GLN A 19 18.60 8.71 4.83
CA GLN A 19 19.19 8.32 6.11
C GLN A 19 18.48 7.09 6.67
N ALA A 20 19.17 6.31 7.50
CA ALA A 20 18.57 5.17 8.16
C ALA A 20 17.47 5.62 9.15
N GLY A 21 16.44 4.81 9.30
CA GLY A 21 15.33 5.07 10.21
C GLY A 21 14.67 3.78 10.66
N PHE A 22 13.46 3.90 11.22
CA PHE A 22 12.70 2.73 11.65
C PHE A 22 11.21 2.94 11.51
N VAL A 23 10.49 1.82 11.50
CA VAL A 23 9.04 1.77 11.66
C VAL A 23 8.71 0.80 12.79
N ASN A 24 7.98 1.29 13.80
CA ASN A 24 7.55 0.49 14.94
C ASN A 24 6.03 0.36 14.95
N VAL A 25 5.54 -0.85 15.17
CA VAL A 25 4.10 -1.19 15.21
C VAL A 25 3.71 -1.53 16.63
N TYR A 26 2.70 -0.85 17.17
CA TYR A 26 2.27 -0.98 18.56
C TYR A 26 0.80 -1.39 18.71
N ASP A 27 0.47 -2.09 19.79
CA ASP A 27 -0.92 -2.45 20.14
C ASP A 27 -1.72 -1.31 20.81
N GLY A 28 -1.05 -0.26 21.29
CA GLY A 28 -1.67 0.96 21.81
C GLY A 28 -1.73 2.09 20.80
N LEU A 29 -2.50 3.13 21.10
CA LEU A 29 -2.53 4.37 20.32
C LEU A 29 -1.31 5.24 20.63
N ASN A 30 -0.93 6.13 19.72
CA ASN A 30 0.16 7.10 19.88
C ASN A 30 1.54 6.46 20.19
N GLY A 31 1.85 5.29 19.62
CA GLY A 31 3.11 4.59 19.88
C GLY A 31 3.25 4.06 21.31
N SER A 32 2.14 3.82 22.00
CA SER A 32 2.11 3.27 23.35
C SER A 32 1.76 1.78 23.35
N GLY A 33 1.83 1.13 24.52
CA GLY A 33 1.54 -0.30 24.65
C GLY A 33 2.74 -1.18 24.30
N ASN A 34 2.47 -2.40 23.87
CA ASN A 34 3.49 -3.36 23.48
C ASN A 34 3.93 -3.14 22.04
N LEU A 35 5.23 -3.27 21.81
CA LEU A 35 5.81 -3.30 20.47
C LEU A 35 5.52 -4.67 19.84
N LEU A 36 4.73 -4.68 18.77
CA LEU A 36 4.36 -5.89 18.03
C LEU A 36 5.38 -6.23 16.94
N ALA A 37 5.96 -5.21 16.30
CA ALA A 37 7.02 -5.37 15.31
C ALA A 37 7.88 -4.11 15.18
N SER A 38 9.13 -4.29 14.74
CA SER A 38 10.09 -3.22 14.46
C SER A 38 10.80 -3.52 13.14
N LEU A 39 10.78 -2.55 12.23
CA LEU A 39 11.46 -2.60 10.95
C LEU A 39 12.60 -1.59 10.93
N SER A 40 13.82 -2.04 10.66
CA SER A 40 14.97 -1.14 10.46
C SER A 40 15.07 -0.77 8.98
N LEU A 41 15.08 0.53 8.69
CA LEU A 41 15.19 1.07 7.33
C LEU A 41 16.63 1.48 7.05
N ALA A 42 17.21 0.98 5.97
CA ALA A 42 18.47 1.49 5.44
C ALA A 42 18.21 2.66 4.48
N ALA A 43 19.22 3.49 4.22
CA ALA A 43 19.13 4.45 3.13
C ALA A 43 19.05 3.70 1.78
N ASN A 44 18.13 4.10 0.92
CA ASN A 44 17.87 3.48 -0.39
C ASN A 44 17.58 4.53 -1.47
N ILE A 45 18.33 5.64 -1.46
CA ILE A 45 18.22 6.68 -2.50
C ILE A 45 18.51 6.13 -3.90
N GLY A 46 17.85 6.74 -4.87
CA GLY A 46 18.07 6.50 -6.28
C GLY A 46 18.96 7.55 -6.93
N ASN A 47 19.14 7.42 -8.24
CA ASN A 47 19.69 8.46 -9.11
C ASN A 47 18.85 8.53 -10.38
N CYS A 48 17.65 9.07 -10.26
CA CYS A 48 16.70 9.21 -11.36
C CYS A 48 16.70 10.63 -11.91
N VAL A 49 16.24 10.75 -13.16
CA VAL A 49 16.00 12.05 -13.81
C VAL A 49 14.56 12.48 -13.51
N GLY A 50 14.34 13.74 -13.14
CA GLY A 50 13.00 14.34 -13.00
C GLY A 50 12.58 14.69 -11.57
N ASP A 51 13.26 14.21 -10.54
CA ASP A 51 13.23 14.76 -9.18
C ASP A 51 14.27 15.91 -9.12
N PRO A 52 13.96 17.11 -8.59
CA PRO A 52 14.88 18.26 -8.55
C PRO A 52 16.33 17.94 -8.12
N ASN A 53 16.51 16.94 -7.24
CA ASN A 53 17.84 16.45 -6.84
C ASN A 53 18.08 14.96 -7.15
N GLY A 54 17.11 14.25 -7.74
CA GLY A 54 17.23 12.85 -8.18
C GLY A 54 17.32 11.78 -7.08
N ALA A 55 17.18 12.15 -5.80
CA ALA A 55 17.55 11.29 -4.68
C ALA A 55 16.38 10.43 -4.16
N PHE A 56 15.14 10.93 -4.17
CA PHE A 56 13.98 10.31 -3.51
C PHE A 56 13.02 9.67 -4.51
N CYS A 57 13.52 8.75 -5.32
CA CYS A 57 12.73 8.10 -6.37
C CYS A 57 12.81 6.58 -6.41
N THR A 58 13.64 5.98 -5.56
CA THR A 58 13.65 4.53 -5.37
C THR A 58 12.72 4.20 -4.21
N PHE A 59 11.46 3.92 -4.54
CA PHE A 59 10.47 3.40 -3.59
C PHE A 59 10.55 1.88 -3.56
N SER A 60 11.12 1.34 -2.49
CA SER A 60 11.25 -0.11 -2.29
C SER A 60 10.14 -0.63 -1.39
N PRO A 61 9.52 -1.78 -1.69
CA PRO A 61 8.53 -2.39 -0.81
C PRO A 61 9.20 -2.91 0.46
N PHE A 62 8.52 -2.75 1.59
CA PHE A 62 8.93 -3.34 2.85
C PHE A 62 7.72 -3.61 3.73
N GLY A 63 7.81 -4.63 4.58
CA GLY A 63 6.72 -5.00 5.45
C GLY A 63 7.08 -6.12 6.40
N VAL A 64 6.17 -6.40 7.32
CA VAL A 64 6.36 -7.34 8.41
C VAL A 64 5.04 -7.97 8.81
N THR A 65 5.06 -9.25 9.17
CA THR A 65 3.95 -9.91 9.86
C THR A 65 4.09 -9.75 11.37
N PHE A 66 2.97 -9.68 12.09
CA PHE A 66 2.98 -9.64 13.55
C PHE A 66 1.76 -10.37 14.11
N ALA A 67 1.84 -10.73 15.39
CA ALA A 67 0.70 -11.29 16.13
C ALA A 67 0.03 -10.19 16.97
N GLY A 68 -1.29 -10.28 17.13
CA GLY A 68 -2.08 -9.30 17.88
C GLY A 68 -2.76 -8.24 17.00
N ILE A 69 -3.34 -7.23 17.66
CA ILE A 69 -4.05 -6.13 16.99
C ILE A 69 -3.22 -4.86 17.20
N ALA A 70 -2.60 -4.38 16.13
CA ALA A 70 -1.91 -3.11 16.10
C ALA A 70 -2.91 -1.94 16.06
N ARG A 71 -2.58 -0.84 16.73
CA ARG A 71 -3.38 0.40 16.76
C ARG A 71 -2.60 1.64 16.40
N SER A 72 -1.27 1.57 16.41
CA SER A 72 -0.45 2.68 15.91
C SER A 72 0.83 2.20 15.27
N VAL A 73 1.32 3.05 14.37
CA VAL A 73 2.60 2.89 13.68
C VAL A 73 3.39 4.17 13.88
N ASP A 74 4.60 4.03 14.41
CA ASP A 74 5.56 5.12 14.58
C ASP A 74 6.61 5.07 13.46
N PHE A 75 6.85 6.22 12.84
CA PHE A 75 7.80 6.40 11.74
C PHE A 75 8.91 7.32 12.26
N GLY A 76 10.09 6.77 12.53
CA GLY A 76 11.11 7.45 13.30
C GLY A 76 12.53 7.29 12.77
N GLY A 77 13.48 7.86 13.51
CA GLY A 77 14.92 7.76 13.25
C GLY A 77 15.50 8.83 12.33
N ALA A 78 14.76 9.28 11.30
CA ALA A 78 15.25 10.33 10.39
C ALA A 78 14.12 11.22 9.85
N ALA A 79 13.59 12.09 10.70
CA ALA A 79 12.54 13.04 10.32
C ALA A 79 13.00 13.96 9.17
N GLY A 80 12.19 14.03 8.11
CA GLY A 80 12.48 14.82 6.91
C GLY A 80 13.41 14.16 5.89
N PHE A 81 13.88 12.93 6.15
CA PHE A 81 14.81 12.22 5.26
C PHE A 81 14.26 10.88 4.76
N ILE A 82 12.97 10.60 4.98
CA ILE A 82 12.29 9.38 4.55
C ILE A 82 10.92 9.74 3.98
N GLY A 83 10.63 9.26 2.78
CA GLY A 83 9.31 9.25 2.17
C GLY A 83 8.69 7.85 2.28
N PHE A 84 7.40 7.81 2.61
CA PHE A 84 6.61 6.59 2.70
C PHE A 84 5.41 6.69 1.75
N ASP A 85 5.05 5.60 1.09
CA ASP A 85 3.91 5.53 0.18
C ASP A 85 3.22 4.17 0.23
N ASN A 86 2.00 4.07 -0.29
CA ASN A 86 1.23 2.82 -0.42
C ASN A 86 1.14 2.03 0.91
N ILE A 87 0.88 2.73 2.01
CA ILE A 87 0.68 2.12 3.33
C ILE A 87 -0.48 1.10 3.24
N THR A 88 -0.18 -0.15 3.62
CA THR A 88 -1.15 -1.26 3.63
C THR A 88 -1.26 -1.82 5.05
N LEU A 89 -2.49 -1.87 5.54
CA LEU A 89 -2.84 -2.46 6.84
C LEU A 89 -3.43 -3.85 6.60
N GLY A 90 -3.11 -4.83 7.45
CA GLY A 90 -3.64 -6.19 7.29
C GLY A 90 -2.80 -7.09 6.38
N SER A 91 -1.62 -6.64 5.95
CA SER A 91 -0.75 -7.39 5.03
C SER A 91 0.71 -7.03 5.27
N ALA A 92 1.60 -8.02 5.18
CA ALA A 92 3.05 -7.80 5.16
C ALA A 92 3.59 -7.46 3.76
N GLU A 93 2.76 -7.60 2.73
CA GLU A 93 3.09 -7.24 1.36
C GLU A 93 2.31 -5.99 0.96
N PRO A 94 2.97 -4.95 0.40
CA PRO A 94 2.27 -3.77 -0.06
C PRO A 94 1.27 -4.11 -1.16
N GLY A 95 0.09 -3.49 -1.15
CA GLY A 95 -0.86 -3.64 -2.25
C GLY A 95 -0.20 -3.26 -3.58
N THR A 96 -0.33 -4.12 -4.59
CA THR A 96 0.13 -3.80 -5.94
C THR A 96 -0.82 -2.77 -6.54
N PRO A 97 -0.34 -1.59 -6.98
CA PRO A 97 -1.17 -0.65 -7.72
C PRO A 97 -1.54 -1.31 -9.06
N GLY A 98 -2.72 -1.93 -9.16
CA GLY A 98 -3.13 -2.60 -10.38
C GLY A 98 -4.33 -3.54 -10.28
N GLU A 99 -4.65 -4.08 -9.10
CA GLU A 99 -5.85 -4.90 -8.93
C GLU A 99 -7.07 -4.00 -8.71
N VAL A 100 -7.45 -3.25 -9.75
CA VAL A 100 -8.80 -2.70 -9.87
C VAL A 100 -9.64 -3.81 -10.48
N PRO A 101 -10.61 -4.42 -9.75
CA PRO A 101 -11.52 -5.38 -10.35
C PRO A 101 -12.12 -4.76 -11.62
N GLU A 102 -12.03 -5.47 -12.74
CA GLU A 102 -12.56 -4.95 -14.01
C GLU A 102 -14.00 -4.46 -13.79
N PRO A 103 -14.33 -3.21 -14.17
CA PRO A 103 -15.63 -2.67 -13.88
C PRO A 103 -16.73 -3.53 -14.50
N ALA A 104 -17.83 -3.75 -13.77
CA ALA A 104 -19.01 -4.45 -14.26
C ALA A 104 -19.59 -3.86 -15.56
N THR A 105 -19.16 -2.66 -15.95
CA THR A 105 -19.48 -2.02 -17.23
C THR A 105 -19.00 -2.83 -18.43
N LEU A 106 -17.87 -3.55 -18.34
CA LEU A 106 -17.41 -4.44 -19.43
C LEU A 106 -18.37 -5.62 -19.61
N ALA A 107 -18.82 -6.21 -18.51
CA ALA A 107 -19.84 -7.26 -18.54
C ALA A 107 -21.18 -6.72 -19.11
N LEU A 108 -21.61 -5.53 -18.67
CA LEU A 108 -22.84 -4.91 -19.16
C LEU A 108 -22.77 -4.55 -20.65
N ALA A 109 -21.63 -4.02 -21.11
CA ALA A 109 -21.39 -3.72 -22.52
C ALA A 109 -21.40 -5.00 -23.36
N GLY A 110 -20.75 -6.07 -22.88
CA GLY A 110 -20.78 -7.38 -23.52
C GLY A 110 -22.20 -7.95 -23.62
N LEU A 111 -22.97 -7.89 -22.54
CA LEU A 111 -24.38 -8.32 -22.52
C LEU A 111 -25.26 -7.46 -23.43
N GLY A 112 -25.05 -6.14 -23.47
CA GLY A 112 -25.76 -5.22 -24.36
C GLY A 112 -25.50 -5.52 -25.84
N LEU A 113 -24.24 -5.75 -26.21
CA LEU A 113 -23.84 -6.14 -27.57
C LEU A 113 -24.42 -7.51 -27.96
N ALA A 114 -24.37 -8.49 -27.06
CA ALA A 114 -24.98 -9.80 -27.28
C ALA A 114 -26.51 -9.71 -27.46
N GLY A 115 -27.17 -8.91 -26.63
CA GLY A 115 -28.61 -8.65 -26.72
C GLY A 115 -29.01 -7.98 -28.05
N MET A 116 -28.28 -6.95 -28.48
CA MET A 116 -28.50 -6.31 -29.78
C MET A 116 -28.26 -7.27 -30.96
N GLY A 117 -27.23 -8.12 -30.86
CA GLY A 117 -26.94 -9.14 -31.86
C GLY A 117 -28.04 -10.19 -31.98
N ALA A 118 -28.60 -10.64 -30.85
CA ALA A 118 -29.72 -11.58 -30.81
C ALA A 118 -31.01 -10.95 -31.37
N ALA A 119 -31.31 -9.71 -30.99
CA ALA A 119 -32.47 -8.97 -31.49
C ALA A 119 -32.45 -8.80 -33.02
N ARG A 120 -31.29 -8.44 -33.59
CA ARG A 120 -31.11 -8.31 -35.06
C ARG A 120 -31.32 -9.63 -35.81
N ARG A 121 -30.91 -10.78 -35.24
CA ARG A 121 -31.13 -12.09 -35.88
C ARG A 121 -32.61 -12.47 -35.89
N LYS A 122 -33.35 -12.12 -34.84
CA LYS A 122 -34.79 -12.38 -34.74
C LYS A 122 -35.60 -11.58 -35.78
N MET A 123 -35.17 -10.37 -36.13
CA MET A 123 -35.84 -9.52 -37.12
C MET A 123 -35.55 -9.90 -38.59
N ARG A 124 -34.55 -10.76 -38.85
CA ARG A 124 -34.18 -11.22 -40.21
C ARG A 124 -34.78 -12.58 -40.57
N LYS A 125 -35.50 -13.21 -39.64
CA LYS A 125 -36.34 -14.40 -39.87
C LYS A 125 -37.79 -13.94 -39.94
#